data_AF-A0A7J4P0K8-F1
#
_entry.id   AF-A0A7J4P0K8-F1
#
_cell.length_a   1.000
_cell.length_b   1.000
_cell.length_c   1.000
_cell.angle_alpha   90.00
_cell.angle_beta   90.00
_cell.angle_gamma   90.00
#
_symmetry.space_group_name_H-M   'P 1'
#
loop_
_entity.id
_entity.type
_entity.pdbx_description
1 polymer ?
#
loop_
_entity_poly.entity_id
_entity_poly.type
_entity_poly.pdbx_seq_one_letter_code
_entity_poly.pdbx_strand_id
1 'polypeptide(L)'
;MSEEISLKDKVFRSFLQDPTLGPEEMAAKLGAKYNSVKDAFAKLAKDGLLQRSGRGNYEPNYAGIVIYLIDRVEALEKKAK
;
A
#
# COMPACT_ATOMS: atom_id res chain seq x y z
N MET A 1 21.98 -5.35 -4.04
CA MET A 1 21.67 -3.92 -3.80
C MET A 1 20.38 -3.89 -3.02
N SER A 2 20.38 -3.36 -1.80
CA SER A 2 19.14 -3.18 -1.05
C SER A 2 18.34 -2.08 -1.74
N GLU A 3 17.39 -2.45 -2.59
CA GLU A 3 16.49 -1.47 -3.20
C GLU A 3 15.79 -0.72 -2.07
N GLU A 4 16.00 0.60 -2.03
CA GLU A 4 15.40 1.44 -1.01
C GLU A 4 13.87 1.41 -1.19
N ILE A 5 13.19 0.72 -0.27
CA ILE A 5 11.74 0.51 -0.34
C ILE A 5 11.04 1.87 -0.37
N SER A 6 10.18 2.10 -1.38
CA SER A 6 9.48 3.36 -1.54
C SER A 6 8.57 3.67 -0.35
N LEU A 7 8.24 4.95 -0.12
CA LEU A 7 7.30 5.33 0.94
C LEU A 7 5.93 4.63 0.77
N LYS A 8 5.46 4.50 -0.48
CA LYS A 8 4.20 3.80 -0.77
C LYS A 8 4.26 2.34 -0.32
N ASP A 9 5.37 1.67 -0.59
CA ASP A 9 5.55 0.27 -0.20
C ASP A 9 5.73 0.10 1.31
N LYS A 10 6.41 1.04 1.98
CA LYS A 10 6.50 1.08 3.46
C LYS A 10 5.12 1.24 4.08
N VAL A 11 4.33 2.22 3.60
CA VAL A 11 2.94 2.45 4.03
C VAL A 11 2.10 1.20 3.84
N PHE A 12 2.15 0.59 2.65
CA PHE A 12 1.36 -0.59 2.34
C PHE A 12 1.71 -1.79 3.24
N ARG A 13 3.01 -2.09 3.41
CA ARG A 13 3.45 -3.19 4.28
C ARG A 13 3.05 -2.96 5.74
N SER A 14 3.24 -1.74 6.25
CA SER A 14 2.84 -1.40 7.61
C SER A 14 1.32 -1.44 7.80
N PHE A 15 0.55 -1.05 6.78
CA PHE A 15 -0.91 -1.14 6.81
C PHE A 15 -1.40 -2.60 6.78
N LEU A 16 -0.77 -3.50 6.03
CA LEU A 16 -1.14 -4.91 6.03
C LEU A 16 -0.85 -5.60 7.36
N GLN A 17 0.18 -5.15 8.09
CA GLN A 17 0.47 -5.65 9.44
C GLN A 17 -0.52 -5.13 10.48
N ASP A 18 -1.01 -3.91 10.30
CA ASP A 18 -1.98 -3.27 11.18
C ASP A 18 -2.91 -2.37 10.38
N PRO A 19 -4.06 -2.90 9.92
CA PRO A 19 -5.02 -2.15 9.11
C PRO A 19 -5.76 -1.04 9.86
N THR A 20 -5.58 -0.93 11.18
CA THR A 20 -6.22 0.14 11.97
C THR A 20 -5.51 1.49 11.83
N LEU A 21 -4.30 1.49 11.26
CA LEU A 21 -3.49 2.70 11.08
C LEU A 21 -4.00 3.54 9.91
N GLY A 22 -4.57 4.69 10.22
CA GLY A 22 -4.89 5.74 9.26
C GLY A 22 -3.65 6.53 8.82
N PRO A 23 -3.83 7.53 7.93
CA PRO A 23 -2.72 8.35 7.43
C PRO A 23 -1.95 9.12 8.50
N GLU A 24 -2.60 9.49 9.61
CA GLU A 24 -1.99 10.23 10.71
C GLU A 24 -1.11 9.32 11.57
N GLU A 25 -1.67 8.20 12.03
CA GLU A 25 -0.96 7.19 12.81
C GLU A 25 0.22 6.61 12.02
N MET A 26 0.01 6.38 10.71
CA MET A 26 1.05 5.88 9.82
C MET A 26 2.19 6.90 9.62
N ALA A 27 1.87 8.20 9.53
CA ALA A 27 2.88 9.25 9.42
C ALA A 27 3.76 9.33 10.66
N ALA A 28 3.15 9.24 11.85
CA ALA A 28 3.88 9.16 13.11
C ALA A 28 4.76 7.90 13.18
N LYS A 29 4.20 6.72 12.86
CA LYS A 29 4.91 5.44 12.88
C LYS A 29 6.12 5.40 11.96
N LEU A 30 6.00 5.99 10.77
CA LEU A 30 7.07 5.98 9.77
C LEU A 30 8.03 7.18 9.88
N GLY A 31 7.79 8.11 10.81
CA GLY A 31 8.56 9.36 10.89
C GLY A 31 8.49 10.19 9.60
N ALA A 32 7.35 10.15 8.89
CA ALA A 32 7.17 10.70 7.56
C ALA A 32 6.20 11.89 7.56
N LYS A 33 6.27 12.74 6.52
CA LYS A 33 5.32 13.86 6.36
C LYS A 33 3.90 13.33 6.11
N TYR A 34 2.93 13.80 6.90
CA TYR A 34 1.52 13.44 6.78
C TYR A 34 0.99 13.51 5.34
N ASN A 35 1.24 14.61 4.63
CA ASN A 35 0.76 14.76 3.25
C ASN A 35 1.32 13.69 2.31
N SER A 36 2.59 13.31 2.46
CA SER A 36 3.21 12.26 1.65
C SER A 36 2.63 10.88 1.95
N VAL A 37 2.28 10.60 3.21
CA VAL A 37 1.61 9.36 3.61
C VAL A 37 0.16 9.33 3.12
N LYS A 38 -0.57 10.42 3.28
CA LYS A 38 -1.92 10.58 2.74
C LYS A 38 -1.97 10.37 1.22
N ASP A 39 -1.00 10.91 0.49
CA ASP A 39 -0.87 10.68 -0.96
C ASP A 39 -0.54 9.22 -1.29
N ALA A 40 0.25 8.54 -0.45
CA ALA A 40 0.52 7.11 -0.60
C ALA A 40 -0.75 6.27 -0.41
N PHE A 41 -1.57 6.54 0.61
CA PHE A 41 -2.87 5.89 0.81
C PHE A 41 -3.81 6.12 -0.39
N ALA A 42 -3.88 7.36 -0.89
CA ALA A 42 -4.70 7.67 -2.06
C ALA A 42 -4.23 6.92 -3.32
N LYS A 43 -2.90 6.79 -3.52
CA LYS A 43 -2.34 5.99 -4.62
C LYS A 43 -2.66 4.51 -4.46
N LEU A 44 -2.50 3.93 -3.26
CA LEU A 44 -2.84 2.54 -2.99
C LEU A 44 -4.33 2.25 -3.22
N ALA A 45 -5.20 3.19 -2.87
CA ALA A 45 -6.63 3.08 -3.18
C ALA A 45 -6.91 3.15 -4.69
N LYS A 46 -6.23 4.05 -5.41
CA LYS A 46 -6.32 4.15 -6.87
C LYS A 46 -5.80 2.89 -7.57
N ASP A 47 -4.74 2.28 -7.03
CA ASP A 47 -4.15 1.03 -7.51
C ASP A 47 -5.03 -0.19 -7.17
N GLY A 48 -6.19 0.01 -6.51
CA GLY A 48 -7.11 -1.07 -6.14
C GLY A 48 -6.63 -1.93 -4.97
N LEU A 49 -5.54 -1.56 -4.30
CA LEU A 49 -4.98 -2.31 -3.16
C LEU A 49 -5.67 -1.98 -1.85
N LEU A 50 -6.20 -0.76 -1.73
CA LEU A 50 -7.01 -0.31 -0.60
C LEU A 50 -8.37 0.16 -1.09
N GLN A 51 -9.36 0.18 -0.20
CA GLN A 51 -10.63 0.83 -0.42
C GLN A 51 -10.82 1.95 0.59
N ARG A 52 -11.48 3.03 0.17
CA ARG A 52 -11.76 4.16 1.06
C ARG A 52 -13.15 3.97 1.66
N SER A 53 -13.22 3.58 2.93
CA SER A 53 -14.50 3.42 3.65
C SER A 53 -15.04 4.75 4.20
N GLY A 54 -14.21 5.81 4.26
CA GLY A 54 -14.66 7.12 4.71
C GLY A 54 -13.63 8.24 4.54
N ARG A 55 -13.91 9.42 5.10
CA ARG A 55 -12.95 10.53 5.09
C ARG A 55 -11.80 10.23 6.05
N GLY A 56 -10.64 9.86 5.50
CA GLY A 56 -9.45 9.52 6.29
C GLY A 56 -9.33 8.04 6.65
N ASN A 57 -10.39 7.25 6.39
CA ASN A 57 -10.41 5.83 6.70
C ASN A 57 -10.20 5.00 5.43
N TYR A 58 -9.34 3.99 5.57
CA TYR A 58 -9.01 3.05 4.53
C TYR A 58 -9.13 1.63 5.07
N GLU A 59 -9.49 0.71 4.19
CA GLU A 59 -9.57 -0.71 4.46
C GLU A 59 -8.80 -1.48 3.40
N PRO A 60 -8.29 -2.68 3.71
CA PRO A 60 -7.65 -3.54 2.72
C PRO A 60 -8.67 -4.00 1.67
N ASN A 61 -8.35 -3.85 0.39
CA ASN A 61 -9.09 -4.50 -0.68
C ASN A 61 -8.47 -5.87 -0.96
N TYR A 62 -8.83 -6.89 -0.17
CA TYR A 62 -8.21 -8.22 -0.27
C TYR A 62 -8.31 -8.83 -1.68
N ALA A 63 -9.45 -8.67 -2.35
CA ALA A 63 -9.63 -9.15 -3.72
C ALA A 63 -8.64 -8.47 -4.68
N GLY A 64 -8.53 -7.14 -4.61
CA GLY A 64 -7.58 -6.37 -5.42
C GLY A 64 -6.13 -6.71 -5.13
N ILE A 65 -5.77 -6.95 -3.87
CA ILE A 65 -4.42 -7.36 -3.46
C ILE A 65 -4.08 -8.74 -4.04
N VAL A 66 -4.99 -9.72 -3.95
CA VAL A 66 -4.75 -11.07 -4.49
C VAL A 66 -4.58 -11.02 -6.01
N ILE A 67 -5.45 -10.30 -6.72
CA ILE A 67 -5.35 -10.13 -8.18
C ILE A 67 -4.02 -9.47 -8.55
N TYR A 68 -3.65 -8.39 -7.87
CA TYR A 68 -2.36 -7.71 -8.09
C TYR A 68 -1.14 -8.63 -7.91
N LEU A 69 -1.19 -9.52 -6.91
CA LEU A 69 -0.13 -10.50 -6.69
C LEU A 69 -0.07 -11.53 -7.81
N ILE A 70 -1.22 -12.06 -8.24
CA ILE A 70 -1.32 -13.00 -9.37
C ILE A 70 -0.71 -12.37 -10.63
N ASP A 71 -1.15 -11.16 -11.00
CA ASP A 71 -0.65 -10.44 -12.18
C ASP A 71 0.87 -10.24 -12.14
N ARG A 72 1.43 -9.92 -10.96
CA ARG A 72 2.88 -9.74 -10.79
C ARG A 72 3.64 -11.05 -10.89
N VAL A 73 3.12 -12.14 -10.33
CA VAL A 73 3.73 -13.47 -10.46
C VAL A 73 3.73 -13.90 -11.92
N GLU A 74 2.60 -13.79 -12.62
CA GLU A 74 2.53 -14.10 -14.06
C GLU A 74 3.50 -13.27 -14.90
N ALA A 75 3.63 -11.97 -14.61
CA ALA A 75 4.56 -11.09 -15.31
C ALA A 75 6.03 -11.47 -15.07
N LEU A 76 6.37 -11.98 -13.88
CA LEU A 76 7.70 -12.50 -13.57
C LEU A 76 7.96 -13.83 -14.28
N GLU A 77 7.00 -14.75 -14.26
CA GLU A 77 7.10 -16.04 -14.94
C GLU A 77 7.26 -15.88 -16.47
N LYS A 78 6.56 -14.91 -17.07
CA LYS A 78 6.69 -14.58 -18.50
C LYS A 78 8.06 -14.00 -18.87
N LYS A 79 8.76 -13.34 -17.95
CA LYS A 79 10.11 -12.78 -18.16
C LYS A 79 11.23 -13.79 -17.91
N ALA A 80 10.95 -14.84 -17.14
CA ALA A 80 11.89 -15.91 -16.84
C ALA A 80 11.95 -16.97 -17.95
N LYS A 81 10.96 -16.97 -18.86
CA LYS A 81 10.94 -17.75 -20.10
C LYS A 81 11.50 -16.93 -21.25
#